data_AF-A0A6A2ZTF9-F1
#
_entry.id   AF-A0A6A2ZTF9-F1
#
_cell.length_a   1.000
_cell.length_b   1.000
_cell.length_c   1.000
_cell.angle_alpha   90.00
_cell.angle_beta   90.00
_cell.angle_gamma   90.00
#
_symmetry.space_group_name_H-M   'P 1'
#
loop_
_entity.id
_entity.type
_entity.pdbx_description
1 polymer ?
#
loop_
_entity_poly.entity_id
_entity_poly.type
_entity_poly.pdbx_seq_one_letter_code
_entity_poly.pdbx_strand_id
1 'polypeptide(L)'
;MKVSDIKSVARAVLPKFYSSYLHPETWRVFSSCGKRCVLKANPRVMVEPFLKDYLGADMVIGTEIDVFKGRATGLVKNPGILVG
;
A
#
# COMPACT_ATOMS: atom_id res chain seq x y z
N MET A 1 -8.44 13.62 10.09
CA MET A 1 -8.16 13.57 8.63
C MET A 1 -9.13 12.59 7.97
N LYS A 2 -9.80 12.93 6.86
CA LYS A 2 -10.71 11.96 6.21
C LYS A 2 -9.89 10.89 5.50
N VAL A 3 -10.37 9.64 5.50
CA VAL A 3 -9.68 8.54 4.82
C VAL A 3 -9.62 8.75 3.30
N SER A 4 -10.64 9.41 2.73
CA SER A 4 -10.67 9.83 1.32
C SER A 4 -9.49 10.73 0.96
N ASP A 5 -9.14 11.66 1.84
CA ASP A 5 -8.07 12.63 1.61
C ASP A 5 -6.72 11.91 1.62
N ILE A 6 -6.53 10.98 2.57
CA ILE A 6 -5.33 10.11 2.64
C ILE A 6 -5.17 9.32 1.34
N LYS A 7 -6.24 8.67 0.87
CA LYS A 7 -6.23 7.88 -0.37
C LYS A 7 -5.94 8.76 -1.59
N SER A 8 -6.49 9.97 -1.65
CA SER A 8 -6.26 10.92 -2.74
C SER A 8 -4.80 11.38 -2.80
N VAL A 9 -4.25 11.83 -1.67
CA VAL A 9 -2.85 12.24 -1.57
C VAL A 9 -1.90 11.07 -1.83
N ALA A 10 -2.23 9.87 -1.33
CA ALA A 10 -1.47 8.65 -1.61
C ALA A 10 -1.37 8.37 -3.10
N ARG A 11 -2.50 8.45 -3.84
CA ARG A 11 -2.53 8.28 -5.30
C ARG A 11 -1.74 9.37 -6.04
N ALA A 12 -1.79 10.61 -5.58
CA ALA A 12 -1.14 11.73 -6.25
C ALA A 12 0.38 11.75 -6.05
N VAL A 13 0.85 11.41 -4.84
CA VAL A 13 2.24 11.65 -4.43
C VAL A 13 3.07 10.38 -4.44
N LEU A 14 2.55 9.27 -3.91
CA LEU A 14 3.35 8.07 -3.65
C LEU A 14 3.85 7.33 -4.90
N PRO A 15 3.18 7.34 -6.07
CA PRO A 15 3.72 6.65 -7.23
C PRO A 15 5.13 7.11 -7.61
N LYS A 16 5.40 8.42 -7.56
CA LYS A 16 6.75 8.95 -7.83
C LYS A 16 7.78 8.39 -6.85
N PHE A 17 7.47 8.44 -5.55
CA PHE A 17 8.38 7.96 -4.51
C PHE A 17 8.60 6.45 -4.60
N TYR A 18 7.54 5.64 -4.72
CA TYR A 18 7.69 4.19 -4.76
C TYR A 18 8.35 3.68 -6.04
N SER A 19 8.10 4.31 -7.19
CA SER A 19 8.80 3.96 -8.42
C SER A 19 10.30 4.24 -8.33
N SER A 20 10.75 5.30 -7.65
CA SER A 20 12.18 5.58 -7.50
C SER A 20 12.92 4.58 -6.59
N TYR A 21 12.20 3.87 -5.71
CA TYR A 21 12.77 2.85 -4.83
C TYR A 21 12.58 1.42 -5.36
N LEU A 22 11.92 1.24 -6.51
CA LEU A 22 11.68 -0.09 -7.07
C LEU A 22 12.96 -0.63 -7.72
N HIS A 23 13.49 -1.72 -7.17
CA HIS A 23 14.67 -2.36 -7.74
C HIS A 23 14.31 -3.06 -9.07
N PRO A 24 15.06 -2.82 -10.17
CA PRO A 24 14.74 -3.37 -11.49
C PRO A 24 14.65 -4.90 -11.50
N GLU A 25 15.54 -5.56 -10.76
CA GLU A 25 15.54 -7.02 -10.65
C GLU A 25 14.30 -7.57 -9.94
N THR A 26 13.88 -6.89 -8.85
CA THR A 26 12.65 -7.25 -8.13
C THR A 26 11.44 -7.09 -9.02
N TRP A 27 11.39 -6.01 -9.81
CA TRP A 27 10.32 -5.81 -10.79
C TRP A 27 10.31 -6.90 -11.86
N ARG A 28 11.46 -7.25 -12.43
CA ARG A 28 11.59 -8.30 -13.45
C ARG A 28 10.96 -9.60 -12.97
N VAL A 29 11.36 -10.08 -11.79
CA VAL A 29 10.82 -11.31 -11.20
C VAL A 29 9.33 -11.16 -10.88
N PHE A 30 8.93 -10.08 -10.22
CA PHE A 30 7.54 -9.86 -9.81
C PHE A 30 6.57 -9.80 -11.01
N SER A 31 6.97 -9.14 -12.09
CA SER A 31 6.18 -9.03 -13.33
C SER A 31 6.05 -10.36 -14.09
N SER A 32 6.96 -11.31 -13.86
CA SER A 32 6.92 -12.65 -14.47
C SER A 32 5.98 -13.62 -13.76
N CYS A 33 5.51 -13.27 -12.56
CA CYS A 33 4.61 -14.13 -11.78
C CYS A 33 3.18 -14.08 -12.34
N GLY A 34 2.55 -15.25 -12.49
CA GLY A 34 1.14 -15.33 -12.90
C GLY A 34 0.15 -14.76 -11.86
N LYS A 35 0.50 -14.82 -10.57
CA LYS A 35 -0.24 -14.19 -9.47
C LYS A 35 0.70 -13.37 -8.59
N ARG A 36 0.35 -12.12 -8.36
CA ARG A 36 1.17 -11.08 -7.73
C ARG A 36 0.55 -10.61 -6.42
N CYS A 37 1.03 -11.16 -5.31
CA CYS A 37 0.58 -10.80 -3.96
C CYS A 37 1.65 -9.97 -3.25
N VAL A 38 1.24 -8.92 -2.53
CA VAL A 38 2.14 -8.04 -1.79
C VAL A 38 1.75 -8.00 -0.32
N LEU A 39 2.69 -8.29 0.57
CA LEU A 39 2.57 -8.13 2.02
C LEU A 39 3.43 -6.94 2.46
N LYS A 40 2.87 -5.98 3.19
CA LYS A 40 3.61 -4.78 3.63
C LYS A 40 3.12 -4.21 4.94
N ALA A 41 4.03 -3.85 5.84
CA ALA A 41 3.65 -3.27 7.14
C ALA A 41 3.08 -1.85 7.07
N ASN A 42 3.35 -1.11 6.00
CA ASN A 42 2.79 0.22 5.81
C ASN A 42 1.25 0.16 5.70
N PRO A 43 0.53 1.21 6.11
CA PRO A 43 -0.91 1.30 5.97
C PRO A 43 -1.40 0.97 4.56
N ARG A 44 -2.31 0.00 4.46
CA ARG A 44 -2.85 -0.48 3.17
C ARG A 44 -3.42 0.66 2.33
N VAL A 45 -4.18 1.56 2.95
CA VAL A 45 -4.81 2.72 2.30
C VAL A 45 -3.82 3.63 1.55
N MET A 46 -2.55 3.65 2.00
CA MET A 46 -1.50 4.45 1.36
C MET A 46 -0.87 3.71 0.17
N VAL A 47 -0.62 2.41 0.30
CA VAL A 47 0.22 1.67 -0.65
C VAL A 47 -0.57 0.94 -1.73
N GLU A 48 -1.80 0.50 -1.41
CA GLU A 48 -2.62 -0.31 -2.31
C GLU A 48 -2.87 0.35 -3.68
N PRO A 49 -3.16 1.66 -3.78
CA PRO A 49 -3.36 2.29 -5.08
C PRO A 49 -2.13 2.16 -6.00
N PHE A 50 -0.93 2.38 -5.47
CA PHE A 50 0.29 2.22 -6.27
C PHE A 50 0.49 0.77 -6.69
N LEU A 51 0.38 -0.16 -5.74
CA LEU A 51 0.63 -1.59 -6.00
C LEU A 51 -0.35 -2.17 -7.03
N LYS A 52 -1.63 -1.79 -6.97
CA LYS A 52 -2.65 -2.26 -7.92
C LYS A 52 -2.57 -1.53 -9.24
N ASP A 53 -2.57 -0.19 -9.23
CA ASP A 53 -2.73 0.61 -10.44
C ASP A 53 -1.44 0.67 -11.28
N TYR A 54 -0.26 0.56 -10.66
CA TYR A 54 1.05 0.67 -11.35
C TYR A 54 1.81 -0.64 -11.46
N LEU A 55 1.77 -1.50 -10.42
CA LEU A 55 2.50 -2.78 -10.44
C LEU A 55 1.63 -3.98 -10.80
N GLY A 56 0.31 -3.79 -10.92
CA GLY A 56 -0.64 -4.86 -11.25
C GLY A 56 -0.76 -5.94 -10.17
N ALA A 57 -0.57 -5.59 -8.90
CA ALA A 57 -0.75 -6.55 -7.82
C ALA A 57 -2.22 -7.04 -7.74
N ASP A 58 -2.41 -8.35 -7.66
CA ASP A 58 -3.73 -8.97 -7.55
C ASP A 58 -4.26 -8.88 -6.11
N MET A 59 -3.36 -9.01 -5.12
CA MET A 59 -3.69 -8.97 -3.71
C MET A 59 -2.68 -8.13 -2.93
N VAL A 60 -3.18 -7.29 -2.03
CA VAL A 60 -2.37 -6.48 -1.12
C VAL A 60 -2.84 -6.75 0.31
N ILE A 61 -1.95 -7.26 1.13
CA ILE A 61 -2.12 -7.41 2.57
C ILE A 61 -1.27 -6.34 3.24
N GLY A 62 -1.92 -5.45 3.97
CA GLY A 62 -1.26 -4.34 4.65
C GLY A 62 -1.84 -4.08 6.03
N THR A 63 -1.16 -3.25 6.81
CA THR A 63 -1.69 -2.80 8.10
C THR A 63 -2.93 -1.93 7.87
N GLU A 64 -4.02 -2.23 8.57
CA GLU A 64 -5.24 -1.43 8.50
C GLU A 64 -5.18 -0.30 9.53
N ILE A 65 -5.58 0.91 9.12
CA ILE A 65 -5.72 2.02 10.05
C ILE A 65 -7.07 1.96 10.75
N ASP A 66 -7.11 2.42 12.00
CA ASP A 66 -8.36 2.57 12.72
C ASP A 66 -9.10 3.83 12.25
N VAL A 67 -10.42 3.68 12.09
CA VAL A 67 -11.29 4.68 11.43
C VAL A 67 -12.55 4.84 12.24
N PHE A 68 -12.81 6.08 12.66
CA PHE A 68 -14.05 6.48 13.31
C PHE A 68 -14.78 7.52 12.46
N LYS A 69 -16.04 7.24 12.10
CA LYS A 69 -16.88 8.11 11.25
C LYS A 69 -16.16 8.60 9.97
N GLY A 70 -15.46 7.70 9.29
CA GLY A 70 -14.74 8.00 8.03
C GLY A 70 -13.44 8.80 8.19
N ARG A 71 -12.96 9.00 9.42
CA ARG A 71 -11.73 9.73 9.74
C ARG A 71 -10.72 8.80 10.39
N ALA A 72 -9.46 8.92 9.99
CA ALA A 72 -8.36 8.21 10.63
C ALA A 72 -8.19 8.71 12.07
N THR A 73 -8.07 7.78 13.01
CA THR A 73 -7.90 8.06 14.45
C THR A 73 -6.43 8.27 14.84
N GLY A 74 -5.51 7.86 13.97
CA GLY A 74 -4.06 7.86 14.24
C GLY A 74 -3.54 6.53 14.79
N LEU A 75 -4.44 5.57 15.06
CA LEU A 75 -4.11 4.22 15.49
C LEU A 75 -4.19 3.22 14.32
N VAL A 76 -3.60 2.04 14.52
CA VAL A 76 -3.71 0.89 13.62
C VAL A 76 -4.59 -0.18 14.25
N LYS A 77 -5.25 -1.00 13.42
CA LYS A 77 -6.04 -2.13 13.88
C LYS A 77 -5.13 -3.32 14.19
N ASN A 78 -5.40 -4.01 15.30
CA ASN A 78 -4.77 -5.29 15.61
C ASN A 78 -5.26 -6.38 14.63
N PRO A 79 -4.42 -7.34 14.23
CA PRO A 79 -3.03 -7.57 14.71
C PRO A 79 -1.93 -6.74 14.02
N GLY A 80 -2.25 -5.85 13.07
CA GLY A 80 -1.23 -5.17 12.25
C GLY A 80 -0.29 -6.15 11.53
N ILE A 81 0.75 -5.64 10.89
CA ILE A 81 1.87 -6.46 10.40
C ILE A 81 3.13 -6.01 11.13
N LEU A 82 3.73 -6.95 11.87
CA LEU A 82 5.00 -6.74 12.56
C LEU A 82 6.16 -6.87 11.57
N VAL A 83 7.17 -6.00 11.73
CA VAL A 83 8.45 -6.08 11.02
C VAL A 83 9.52 -6.29 12.08
N GLY A 84 10.32 -7.34 11.92
CA GLY A 84 11.43 -7.70 12.81
C GLY A 84 12.75 -7.17 12.30
#